data_AF-A0A7C5V8T8-F1
#
_entry.id   AF-A0A7C5V8T8-F1
#
_cell.length_a   1.000
_cell.length_b   1.000
_cell.length_c   1.000
_cell.angle_alpha   90.00
_cell.angle_beta   90.00
_cell.angle_gamma   90.00
#
_symmetry.space_group_name_H-M   'P 1'
#
loop_
_entity.id
_entity.type
_entity.pdbx_description
1 polymer ?
#
loop_
_entity_poly.entity_id
_entity_poly.type
_entity_poly.pdbx_seq_one_letter_code
_entity_poly.pdbx_strand_id
1 'polypeptide(L)'
;MFFNRQPKESPDELANRLQKEGRIDQLEKELQRYIPGKLGVKDRESYYHLWGIAAFQRGDRAIAFDRFKEGQKNCPESAPIRFSLGQEHEARGEIDEMFACFDGCTFPAVSAHHMLAAARYAYLWGQPAKGVAYLKPIADAYFQLGIADDHFVYVRGLPFFSQTWSYLVAFAWMQRSYDETDDFLSRSKAKLSDYDFERLDRFYQAHKRSDYSEYTAELAKDLATRDARFPSGYQRVQLSALKAVDGVDPVAAIADLQSIELAENDFPWLRDVILVHTARCHWKAGQRDQEAVERVRFLDHQKLLFEPDHAFGFAFLDYQEELRPIYQATKREQGGAGYDHKSPSRDSKNV
;
A
#
# COMPACT_ATOMS: atom_id res chain seq x y z
N MET A 1 -12.91 -39.16 -29.24
CA MET A 1 -12.59 -37.75 -29.54
C MET A 1 -13.54 -36.86 -28.74
N PHE A 2 -13.11 -36.35 -27.59
CA PHE A 2 -13.87 -35.31 -26.90
C PHE A 2 -13.50 -33.98 -27.55
N PHE A 3 -14.42 -33.39 -28.30
CA PHE A 3 -14.30 -31.98 -28.68
C PHE A 3 -14.33 -31.17 -27.39
N ASN A 4 -13.15 -30.77 -26.89
CA ASN A 4 -13.07 -29.76 -25.83
C ASN A 4 -13.61 -28.46 -26.43
N ARG A 5 -14.93 -28.25 -26.29
CA ARG A 5 -15.56 -26.96 -26.58
C ARG A 5 -15.00 -25.96 -25.59
N GLN A 6 -14.55 -24.80 -26.09
CA GLN A 6 -14.18 -23.70 -25.22
C GLN A 6 -15.36 -23.35 -24.29
N PRO A 7 -15.07 -23.01 -23.03
CA PRO A 7 -16.07 -22.41 -22.15
C PRO A 7 -16.75 -21.23 -22.85
N LYS A 8 -18.06 -21.08 -22.62
CA LYS A 8 -18.84 -19.95 -23.14
C LYS A 8 -18.74 -18.72 -22.25
N GLU A 9 -18.52 -18.93 -20.95
CA GLU A 9 -18.23 -17.84 -20.00
C GLU A 9 -16.81 -17.31 -20.26
N SER A 10 -16.60 -16.02 -19.99
CA SER A 10 -15.28 -15.40 -20.03
C SER A 10 -14.44 -15.82 -18.80
N PRO A 11 -13.10 -15.72 -18.86
CA PRO A 11 -12.24 -15.96 -17.70
C PRO A 11 -12.58 -15.10 -16.47
N ASP A 12 -12.98 -13.84 -16.67
CA ASP A 12 -13.40 -12.95 -15.57
C ASP A 12 -14.71 -13.41 -14.92
N GLU A 13 -15.70 -13.83 -15.73
CA GLU A 13 -16.97 -14.36 -15.22
C GLU A 13 -16.74 -15.66 -14.44
N LEU A 14 -15.86 -16.54 -14.94
CA LEU A 14 -15.41 -17.74 -14.24
C LEU A 14 -14.81 -17.40 -12.86
N ALA A 15 -13.85 -16.47 -12.81
CA ALA A 15 -13.19 -16.09 -11.56
C ALA A 15 -14.19 -15.50 -10.54
N ASN A 16 -15.07 -14.61 -10.99
CA ASN A 16 -16.12 -14.03 -10.16
C ASN A 16 -17.09 -15.09 -9.62
N ARG A 17 -17.46 -16.07 -10.44
CA ARG A 17 -18.31 -17.18 -10.03
C ARG A 17 -17.63 -18.06 -8.99
N LEU A 18 -16.37 -18.47 -9.24
CA LEU A 18 -15.60 -19.28 -8.29
C LEU A 18 -15.39 -18.56 -6.95
N GLN A 19 -15.13 -17.26 -6.97
CA GLN A 19 -15.01 -16.45 -5.75
C GLN A 19 -16.31 -16.48 -4.93
N LYS A 20 -17.46 -16.28 -5.58
CA LYS A 20 -18.79 -16.33 -4.91
C LYS A 20 -19.11 -17.71 -4.35
N GLU A 21 -18.63 -18.77 -5.01
CA GLU A 21 -18.82 -20.16 -4.57
C GLU A 21 -17.78 -20.59 -3.52
N GLY A 22 -16.80 -19.75 -3.15
CA GLY A 22 -15.71 -20.12 -2.24
C GLY A 22 -14.74 -21.16 -2.82
N ARG A 23 -14.66 -21.28 -4.15
CA ARG A 23 -13.89 -22.29 -4.90
C ARG A 23 -12.73 -21.69 -5.69
N ILE A 24 -12.17 -20.58 -5.21
CA ILE A 24 -11.10 -19.86 -5.91
C ILE A 24 -9.83 -20.70 -6.08
N ASP A 25 -9.62 -21.69 -5.20
CA ASP A 25 -8.57 -22.71 -5.29
C ASP A 25 -8.61 -23.51 -6.59
N GLN A 26 -9.76 -23.58 -7.26
CA GLN A 26 -9.96 -24.32 -8.51
C GLN A 26 -9.71 -23.47 -9.76
N LEU A 27 -9.42 -22.17 -9.61
CA LEU A 27 -9.30 -21.21 -10.71
C LEU A 27 -8.34 -21.69 -11.79
N GLU A 28 -7.14 -22.12 -11.43
CA GLU A 28 -6.14 -22.57 -12.42
C GLU A 28 -6.62 -23.77 -13.24
N LYS A 29 -7.21 -24.77 -12.58
CA LYS A 29 -7.72 -25.97 -13.25
C LYS A 29 -8.85 -25.64 -14.22
N GLU A 30 -9.70 -24.69 -13.87
CA GLU A 30 -10.79 -24.23 -14.74
C GLU A 30 -10.26 -23.38 -15.90
N LEU A 31 -9.26 -22.53 -15.67
CA LEU A 31 -8.58 -21.76 -16.71
C LEU A 31 -7.93 -22.67 -17.76
N GLN A 32 -7.38 -23.84 -17.39
CA GLN A 32 -6.78 -24.80 -18.34
C GLN A 32 -7.75 -25.30 -19.43
N ARG A 33 -9.07 -25.09 -19.28
CA ARG A 33 -10.07 -25.42 -20.31
C ARG A 33 -10.13 -24.39 -21.45
N TYR A 34 -9.56 -23.21 -21.25
CA TYR A 34 -9.50 -22.16 -22.26
C TYR A 34 -8.31 -22.39 -23.21
N ILE A 35 -8.46 -21.95 -24.45
CA ILE A 35 -7.38 -21.93 -25.45
C ILE A 35 -7.06 -20.45 -25.71
N PRO A 36 -5.98 -19.89 -25.14
CA PRO A 36 -5.74 -18.43 -25.14
C PRO A 36 -5.70 -17.80 -26.54
N GLY A 37 -5.13 -18.50 -27.51
CA GLY A 37 -5.07 -18.04 -28.90
C GLY A 37 -6.43 -17.93 -29.61
N LYS A 38 -7.49 -18.54 -29.06
CA LYS A 38 -8.87 -18.45 -29.58
C LYS A 38 -9.72 -17.41 -28.84
N LEU A 39 -9.19 -16.81 -27.78
CA LEU A 39 -9.88 -15.76 -27.04
C LEU A 39 -9.74 -14.41 -27.74
N GLY A 40 -10.78 -13.59 -27.59
CA GLY A 40 -10.71 -12.17 -27.92
C GLY A 40 -9.69 -11.45 -27.03
N VAL A 41 -9.35 -10.21 -27.39
CA VAL A 41 -8.27 -9.45 -26.71
C VAL A 41 -8.51 -9.35 -25.20
N LYS A 42 -9.72 -8.94 -24.79
CA LYS A 42 -10.07 -8.78 -23.37
C LYS A 42 -10.01 -10.11 -22.61
N ASP A 43 -10.64 -11.16 -23.12
CA ASP A 43 -10.65 -12.46 -22.44
C ASP A 43 -9.25 -13.09 -22.39
N ARG A 44 -8.41 -12.84 -23.39
CA ARG A 44 -7.01 -13.29 -23.39
C ARG A 44 -6.20 -12.60 -22.30
N GLU A 45 -6.38 -11.29 -22.16
CA GLU A 45 -5.78 -10.52 -21.08
C GLU A 45 -6.22 -11.07 -19.71
N SER A 46 -7.53 -11.21 -19.49
CA SER A 46 -8.10 -11.78 -18.26
C SER A 46 -7.55 -13.18 -17.98
N TYR A 47 -7.46 -14.04 -19.00
CA TYR A 47 -6.88 -15.38 -18.86
C TYR A 47 -5.46 -15.32 -18.31
N TYR A 48 -4.57 -14.55 -18.95
CA TYR A 48 -3.16 -14.49 -18.56
C TYR A 48 -2.98 -13.85 -17.20
N HIS A 49 -3.74 -12.80 -16.90
CA HIS A 49 -3.70 -12.14 -15.59
C HIS A 49 -4.14 -13.09 -14.47
N LEU A 50 -5.30 -13.74 -14.62
CA LEU A 50 -5.84 -14.68 -13.63
C LEU A 50 -4.96 -15.93 -13.47
N TRP A 51 -4.33 -16.40 -14.55
CA TRP A 51 -3.41 -17.53 -14.50
C TRP A 51 -2.14 -17.23 -13.68
N GLY A 52 -1.60 -16.02 -13.81
CA GLY A 52 -0.53 -15.52 -12.95
C GLY A 52 -0.98 -15.31 -11.50
N ILE A 53 -2.16 -14.70 -11.29
CA ILE A 53 -2.75 -14.50 -9.95
C ILE A 53 -2.93 -15.84 -9.22
N ALA A 54 -3.37 -16.90 -9.92
CA ALA A 54 -3.54 -18.21 -9.30
C ALA A 54 -2.23 -18.77 -8.72
N ALA A 55 -1.09 -18.56 -9.41
CA ALA A 55 0.23 -18.93 -8.87
C ALA A 55 0.65 -18.02 -7.72
N PHE A 56 0.44 -16.71 -7.86
CA PHE A 56 0.71 -15.71 -6.82
C PHE A 56 0.02 -16.06 -5.50
N GLN A 57 -1.27 -16.39 -5.55
CA GLN A 57 -2.09 -16.68 -4.36
C GLN A 57 -1.65 -17.94 -3.62
N ARG A 58 -1.00 -18.89 -4.30
CA ARG A 58 -0.40 -20.07 -3.65
C ARG A 58 0.98 -19.80 -3.04
N GLY A 59 1.55 -18.62 -3.27
CA GLY A 59 2.92 -18.28 -2.88
C GLY A 59 3.99 -18.75 -3.88
N ASP A 60 3.60 -19.28 -5.04
CA ASP A 60 4.52 -19.75 -6.08
C ASP A 60 5.08 -18.56 -6.90
N ARG A 61 5.85 -17.68 -6.27
CA ARG A 61 6.34 -16.40 -6.86
C ARG A 61 7.07 -16.58 -8.18
N ALA A 62 7.95 -17.58 -8.29
CA ALA A 62 8.69 -17.86 -9.52
C ALA A 62 7.75 -18.23 -10.68
N ILE A 63 6.74 -19.05 -10.41
CA ILE A 63 5.74 -19.44 -11.41
C ILE A 63 4.87 -18.23 -11.77
N ALA A 64 4.47 -17.41 -10.80
CA ALA A 64 3.71 -16.20 -11.04
C ALA A 64 4.47 -15.24 -11.98
N PHE A 65 5.76 -15.03 -11.72
CA PHE A 65 6.64 -14.22 -12.56
C PHE A 65 6.70 -14.71 -14.01
N ASP A 66 6.96 -16.01 -14.22
CA ASP A 66 7.01 -16.59 -15.58
C ASP A 66 5.68 -16.44 -16.31
N ARG A 67 4.56 -16.64 -15.60
CA ARG A 67 3.21 -16.48 -16.15
C ARG A 67 2.90 -15.03 -16.51
N PHE A 68 3.25 -14.07 -15.65
CA PHE A 68 3.06 -12.66 -15.97
C PHE A 68 3.96 -12.20 -17.11
N LYS A 69 5.21 -12.71 -17.22
CA LYS A 69 6.05 -12.47 -18.40
C LYS A 69 5.44 -13.04 -19.68
N GLU A 70 4.89 -14.25 -19.63
CA GLU A 70 4.17 -14.82 -20.77
C GLU A 70 2.93 -13.98 -21.11
N GLY A 71 2.17 -13.54 -20.10
CA GLY A 71 1.05 -12.64 -20.25
C GLY A 71 1.45 -11.34 -20.95
N GLN A 72 2.53 -10.69 -20.51
CA GLN A 72 3.05 -9.45 -21.08
C GLN A 72 3.48 -9.64 -22.53
N LYS A 73 4.05 -10.80 -22.90
CA LYS A 73 4.39 -11.11 -24.29
C LYS A 73 3.16 -11.22 -25.19
N ASN A 74 2.07 -11.79 -24.68
CA ASN A 74 0.85 -12.03 -25.44
C ASN A 74 -0.15 -10.85 -25.40
N CYS A 75 -0.04 -10.00 -24.39
CA CYS A 75 -0.89 -8.84 -24.14
C CYS A 75 0.00 -7.63 -23.76
N PRO A 76 0.82 -7.09 -24.69
CA PRO A 76 1.83 -6.07 -24.37
C PRO A 76 1.25 -4.77 -23.80
N GLU A 77 0.00 -4.45 -24.14
CA GLU A 77 -0.70 -3.25 -23.68
C GLU A 77 -1.46 -3.45 -22.36
N SER A 78 -1.46 -4.65 -21.76
CA SER A 78 -2.18 -4.91 -20.52
C SER A 78 -1.49 -4.26 -19.33
N ALA A 79 -2.06 -3.15 -18.85
CA ALA A 79 -1.59 -2.48 -17.65
C ALA A 79 -1.79 -3.32 -16.36
N PRO A 80 -2.87 -4.12 -16.18
CA PRO A 80 -2.98 -5.04 -15.04
C PRO A 80 -1.87 -6.10 -14.98
N ILE A 81 -1.53 -6.74 -16.12
CA ILE A 81 -0.43 -7.71 -16.18
C ILE A 81 0.91 -7.01 -15.87
N ARG A 82 1.13 -5.83 -16.45
CA ARG A 82 2.33 -5.02 -16.20
C ARG A 82 2.46 -4.66 -14.72
N PHE A 83 1.37 -4.24 -14.07
CA PHE A 83 1.38 -3.95 -12.63
C PHE A 83 1.76 -5.20 -11.81
N SER A 84 1.12 -6.34 -12.06
CA SER A 84 1.45 -7.58 -11.35
C SER A 84 2.89 -8.03 -11.59
N LEU A 85 3.41 -7.89 -12.81
CA LEU A 85 4.81 -8.16 -13.12
C LEU A 85 5.76 -7.24 -12.33
N GLY A 86 5.41 -5.96 -12.16
CA GLY A 86 6.15 -5.04 -11.30
C GLY A 86 6.26 -5.51 -9.84
N GLN A 87 5.18 -6.05 -9.28
CA GLN A 87 5.21 -6.62 -7.92
C GLN A 87 6.12 -7.85 -7.83
N GLU A 88 6.20 -8.66 -8.88
CA GLU A 88 7.13 -9.79 -8.92
C GLU A 88 8.59 -9.34 -9.04
N HIS A 89 8.87 -8.30 -9.83
CA HIS A 89 10.19 -7.67 -9.87
C HIS A 89 10.62 -7.12 -8.49
N GLU A 90 9.70 -6.52 -7.73
CA GLU A 90 9.97 -6.07 -6.36
C GLU A 90 10.40 -7.23 -5.45
N ALA A 91 9.67 -8.34 -5.49
CA ALA A 91 9.98 -9.52 -4.68
C ALA A 91 11.33 -10.16 -5.05
N ARG A 92 11.84 -9.87 -6.24
CA ARG A 92 13.16 -10.28 -6.74
C ARG A 92 14.26 -9.26 -6.45
N GLY A 93 13.93 -8.09 -5.91
CA GLY A 93 14.88 -6.99 -5.72
C GLY A 93 15.27 -6.28 -7.02
N GLU A 94 14.54 -6.50 -8.12
CA GLU A 94 14.76 -5.93 -9.45
C GLU A 94 14.03 -4.57 -9.55
N ILE A 95 14.58 -3.56 -8.86
CA ILE A 95 13.86 -2.30 -8.56
C ILE A 95 13.66 -1.41 -9.79
N ASP A 96 14.63 -1.39 -10.71
CA ASP A 96 14.53 -0.60 -11.94
C ASP A 96 13.46 -1.20 -12.86
N GLU A 97 13.43 -2.53 -12.99
CA GLU A 97 12.42 -3.26 -13.75
C GLU A 97 11.02 -3.14 -13.15
N MET A 98 10.93 -3.16 -11.81
CA MET A 98 9.67 -2.88 -11.10
C MET A 98 9.13 -1.50 -11.48
N PHE A 99 9.95 -0.44 -11.42
CA PHE A 99 9.50 0.89 -11.77
C PHE A 99 9.22 1.06 -13.26
N ALA A 100 9.99 0.43 -14.14
CA ALA A 100 9.67 0.40 -15.57
C ALA A 100 8.29 -0.20 -15.85
N CYS A 101 7.88 -1.21 -15.07
CA CYS A 101 6.53 -1.75 -15.13
C CYS A 101 5.49 -0.73 -14.64
N PHE A 102 5.69 -0.14 -13.46
CA PHE A 102 4.74 0.82 -12.89
C PHE A 102 4.62 2.13 -13.69
N ASP A 103 5.70 2.61 -14.31
CA ASP A 103 5.69 3.77 -15.19
C ASP A 103 4.77 3.58 -16.41
N GLY A 104 4.57 2.32 -16.83
CA GLY A 104 3.62 1.97 -17.88
C GLY A 104 2.17 1.83 -17.39
N CYS A 105 1.88 2.03 -16.10
CA CYS A 105 0.54 1.93 -15.54
C CYS A 105 -0.02 3.33 -15.27
N THR A 106 -1.29 3.53 -15.62
CA THR A 106 -1.98 4.80 -15.33
C THR A 106 -3.45 4.57 -15.02
N PHE A 107 -4.00 5.35 -14.10
CA PHE A 107 -5.43 5.38 -13.85
C PHE A 107 -6.12 6.20 -14.97
N PRO A 108 -7.27 5.73 -15.53
CA PRO A 108 -8.09 4.60 -15.10
C PRO A 108 -7.84 3.27 -15.82
N ALA A 109 -6.76 3.14 -16.61
CA ALA A 109 -6.44 1.87 -17.28
C ALA A 109 -6.12 0.75 -16.27
N VAL A 110 -5.54 1.11 -15.11
CA VAL A 110 -5.55 0.29 -13.89
C VAL A 110 -6.37 0.99 -12.80
N SER A 111 -6.82 0.22 -11.82
CA SER A 111 -7.56 0.76 -10.68
C SER A 111 -6.74 1.78 -9.89
N ALA A 112 -7.41 2.70 -9.22
CA ALA A 112 -6.75 3.67 -8.36
C ALA A 112 -6.03 2.99 -7.18
N HIS A 113 -6.52 1.84 -6.71
CA HIS A 113 -5.83 1.02 -5.70
C HIS A 113 -4.48 0.48 -6.19
N HIS A 114 -4.36 0.08 -7.47
CA HIS A 114 -3.05 -0.29 -8.02
C HIS A 114 -2.09 0.91 -8.06
N MET A 115 -2.58 2.09 -8.43
CA MET A 115 -1.72 3.28 -8.44
C MET A 115 -1.31 3.73 -7.03
N LEU A 116 -2.17 3.58 -6.02
CA LEU A 116 -1.79 3.76 -4.61
C LEU A 116 -0.74 2.75 -4.16
N ALA A 117 -0.87 1.49 -4.55
CA ALA A 117 0.14 0.48 -4.26
C ALA A 117 1.48 0.81 -4.95
N ALA A 118 1.46 1.25 -6.21
CA ALA A 118 2.66 1.74 -6.91
C ALA A 118 3.29 2.94 -6.18
N ALA A 119 2.48 3.88 -5.68
CA ALA A 119 2.95 4.99 -4.85
C ALA A 119 3.55 4.50 -3.52
N ARG A 120 2.98 3.47 -2.88
CA ARG A 120 3.57 2.85 -1.68
C ARG A 120 4.95 2.27 -1.98
N TYR A 121 5.12 1.57 -3.11
CA TYR A 121 6.45 1.10 -3.54
C TYR A 121 7.41 2.26 -3.81
N ALA A 122 6.93 3.35 -4.41
CA ALA A 122 7.73 4.57 -4.58
C ALA A 122 8.21 5.14 -3.24
N TYR A 123 7.37 5.14 -2.21
CA TYR A 123 7.75 5.52 -0.84
C TYR A 123 8.81 4.56 -0.25
N LEU A 124 8.55 3.25 -0.30
CA LEU A 124 9.44 2.20 0.23
C LEU A 124 10.83 2.20 -0.41
N TRP A 125 10.94 2.63 -1.67
CA TRP A 125 12.19 2.68 -2.41
C TRP A 125 12.76 4.09 -2.60
N GLY A 126 12.23 5.08 -1.89
CA GLY A 126 12.81 6.44 -1.88
C GLY A 126 12.66 7.19 -3.20
N GLN A 127 11.57 6.98 -3.94
CA GLN A 127 11.29 7.57 -5.26
C GLN A 127 10.08 8.53 -5.20
N PRO A 128 10.14 9.63 -4.44
CA PRO A 128 8.97 10.45 -4.16
C PRO A 128 8.37 11.10 -5.41
N ALA A 129 9.20 11.48 -6.41
CA ALA A 129 8.72 12.03 -7.68
C ALA A 129 7.84 11.04 -8.47
N LYS A 130 8.21 9.75 -8.48
CA LYS A 130 7.38 8.69 -9.07
C LYS A 130 6.07 8.53 -8.30
N GLY A 131 6.15 8.53 -6.97
CA GLY A 131 4.97 8.46 -6.10
C GLY A 131 3.95 9.56 -6.39
N VAL A 132 4.40 10.82 -6.49
CA VAL A 132 3.54 11.95 -6.88
C VAL A 132 2.96 11.77 -8.29
N ALA A 133 3.77 11.32 -9.25
CA ALA A 133 3.32 11.08 -10.62
C ALA A 133 2.20 10.02 -10.70
N TYR A 134 2.30 8.94 -9.91
CA TYR A 134 1.28 7.89 -9.85
C TYR A 134 -0.04 8.36 -9.24
N LEU A 135 0.01 9.31 -8.31
CA LEU A 135 -1.18 9.84 -7.65
C LEU A 135 -1.86 10.98 -8.42
N LYS A 136 -1.13 11.64 -9.33
CA LYS A 136 -1.66 12.79 -10.08
C LYS A 136 -3.00 12.49 -10.79
N PRO A 137 -3.18 11.38 -11.53
CA PRO A 137 -4.47 11.10 -12.18
C PRO A 137 -5.62 10.88 -11.18
N ILE A 138 -5.33 10.34 -9.98
CA ILE A 138 -6.33 10.18 -8.90
C ILE A 138 -6.72 11.55 -8.35
N ALA A 139 -5.71 12.37 -8.04
CA ALA A 139 -5.89 13.74 -7.59
C ALA A 139 -6.73 14.58 -8.57
N ASP A 140 -6.44 14.49 -9.87
CA ASP A 140 -7.18 15.19 -10.92
C ASP A 140 -8.65 14.72 -10.99
N ALA A 141 -8.91 13.43 -10.71
CA ALA A 141 -10.27 12.88 -10.69
C ALA A 141 -11.15 13.50 -9.59
N TYR A 142 -10.59 13.81 -8.41
CA TYR A 142 -11.35 14.53 -7.37
C TYR A 142 -11.81 15.90 -7.86
N PHE A 143 -10.95 16.64 -8.55
CA PHE A 143 -11.30 17.95 -9.11
C PHE A 143 -12.30 17.87 -10.27
N GLN A 144 -12.25 16.80 -11.06
CA GLN A 144 -13.25 16.56 -12.11
C GLN A 144 -14.63 16.26 -11.50
N LEU A 145 -14.67 15.56 -10.37
CA LEU A 145 -15.92 15.26 -9.64
C LEU A 145 -16.42 16.45 -8.82
N GLY A 146 -15.54 17.34 -8.38
CA GLY A 146 -15.87 18.53 -7.57
C GLY A 146 -16.21 18.21 -6.10
N ILE A 147 -15.90 17.00 -5.62
CA ILE A 147 -16.27 16.50 -4.30
C ILE A 147 -15.15 15.65 -3.71
N ALA A 148 -14.92 15.77 -2.41
CA ALA A 148 -13.89 15.04 -1.66
C ALA A 148 -14.47 14.12 -0.58
N ASP A 149 -15.79 13.95 -0.47
CA ASP A 149 -16.42 13.01 0.46
C ASP A 149 -15.88 11.58 0.25
N ASP A 150 -15.25 11.04 1.30
CA ASP A 150 -14.53 9.76 1.24
C ASP A 150 -15.47 8.59 0.85
N HIS A 151 -16.73 8.62 1.29
CA HIS A 151 -17.71 7.58 0.92
C HIS A 151 -18.08 7.67 -0.57
N PHE A 152 -18.40 8.88 -1.05
CA PHE A 152 -18.79 9.14 -2.43
C PHE A 152 -17.71 8.76 -3.43
N VAL A 153 -16.44 9.12 -3.16
CA VAL A 153 -15.32 8.82 -4.05
C VAL A 153 -14.99 7.32 -4.03
N TYR A 154 -15.10 6.68 -2.86
CA TYR A 154 -14.87 5.24 -2.71
C TYR A 154 -15.84 4.38 -3.51
N VAL A 155 -17.13 4.70 -3.48
CA VAL A 155 -18.15 3.99 -4.28
C VAL A 155 -17.89 4.12 -5.81
N ARG A 156 -17.10 5.12 -6.23
CA ARG A 156 -16.68 5.33 -7.63
C ARG A 156 -15.33 4.70 -7.96
N GLY A 157 -14.75 3.92 -7.05
CA GLY A 157 -13.48 3.23 -7.26
C GLY A 157 -12.24 4.13 -7.13
N LEU A 158 -12.38 5.31 -6.52
CA LEU A 158 -11.25 6.14 -6.09
C LEU A 158 -10.92 5.81 -4.63
N PRO A 159 -9.68 5.97 -4.19
CA PRO A 159 -9.39 5.95 -2.76
C PRO A 159 -10.00 7.15 -2.06
N PHE A 160 -10.08 7.05 -0.73
CA PHE A 160 -10.40 8.17 0.13
C PHE A 160 -9.48 9.36 -0.19
N PHE A 161 -10.06 10.56 -0.23
CA PHE A 161 -9.31 11.79 -0.42
C PHE A 161 -8.23 11.93 0.66
N SER A 162 -8.58 11.59 1.92
CA SER A 162 -7.66 11.55 3.05
C SER A 162 -6.42 10.68 2.79
N GLN A 163 -6.60 9.52 2.17
CA GLN A 163 -5.52 8.58 1.87
C GLN A 163 -4.57 9.16 0.81
N THR A 164 -5.11 9.66 -0.32
CA THR A 164 -4.30 10.29 -1.38
C THR A 164 -3.57 11.53 -0.86
N TRP A 165 -4.25 12.38 -0.10
CA TRP A 165 -3.66 13.55 0.54
C TRP A 165 -2.46 13.17 1.43
N SER A 166 -2.65 12.18 2.30
CA SER A 166 -1.60 11.79 3.24
C SER A 166 -0.36 11.23 2.56
N TYR A 167 -0.51 10.52 1.44
CA TYR A 167 0.61 10.11 0.59
C TYR A 167 1.36 11.31 0.00
N LEU A 168 0.63 12.30 -0.54
CA LEU A 168 1.26 13.52 -1.08
C LEU A 168 2.05 14.25 0.01
N VAL A 169 1.52 14.34 1.23
CA VAL A 169 2.24 14.93 2.37
C VAL A 169 3.48 14.13 2.75
N ALA A 170 3.41 12.79 2.75
CA ALA A 170 4.59 11.95 3.01
C ALA A 170 5.70 12.18 1.97
N PHE A 171 5.36 12.32 0.68
CA PHE A 171 6.34 12.64 -0.36
C PHE A 171 6.89 14.07 -0.23
N ALA A 172 6.07 15.04 0.14
CA ALA A 172 6.49 16.41 0.44
C ALA A 172 7.50 16.43 1.61
N TRP A 173 7.22 15.68 2.67
CA TRP A 173 8.11 15.50 3.82
C TRP A 173 9.46 14.90 3.38
N MET A 174 9.46 13.84 2.56
CA MET A 174 10.68 13.23 2.03
C MET A 174 11.52 14.20 1.19
N GLN A 175 10.85 15.03 0.38
CA GLN A 175 11.48 16.03 -0.48
C GLN A 175 11.89 17.31 0.28
N ARG A 176 11.45 17.46 1.54
CA ARG A 176 11.60 18.69 2.34
C ARG A 176 11.05 19.94 1.64
N SER A 177 9.99 19.77 0.87
CA SER A 177 9.28 20.84 0.19
C SER A 177 7.79 20.61 0.27
N TYR A 178 7.05 21.61 0.74
CA TYR A 178 5.60 21.55 0.96
C TYR A 178 4.81 22.38 -0.06
N ASP A 179 5.48 23.06 -1.00
CA ASP A 179 4.84 24.01 -1.92
C ASP A 179 3.70 23.37 -2.73
N GLU A 180 3.91 22.17 -3.27
CA GLU A 180 2.88 21.46 -4.05
C GLU A 180 1.70 21.01 -3.18
N THR A 181 1.96 20.60 -1.94
CA THR A 181 0.90 20.21 -0.99
C THR A 181 0.12 21.42 -0.47
N ASP A 182 0.80 22.55 -0.25
CA ASP A 182 0.16 23.82 0.13
C ASP A 182 -0.78 24.30 -1.00
N ASP A 183 -0.31 24.29 -2.26
CA ASP A 183 -1.14 24.59 -3.43
C ASP A 183 -2.32 23.62 -3.59
N PHE A 184 -2.07 22.31 -3.47
CA PHE A 184 -3.11 21.29 -3.58
C PHE A 184 -4.21 21.48 -2.52
N LEU A 185 -3.84 21.75 -1.27
CA LEU A 185 -4.79 21.99 -0.18
C LEU A 185 -5.61 23.26 -0.43
N SER A 186 -4.94 24.34 -0.84
CA SER A 186 -5.59 25.60 -1.20
C SER A 186 -6.62 25.43 -2.32
N ARG A 187 -6.24 24.72 -3.40
CA ARG A 187 -7.16 24.40 -4.50
C ARG A 187 -8.30 23.49 -4.06
N SER A 188 -8.03 22.51 -3.20
CA SER A 188 -9.03 21.58 -2.70
C SER A 188 -10.10 22.30 -1.90
N LYS A 189 -9.71 23.16 -0.95
CA LYS A 189 -10.61 24.04 -0.19
C LYS A 189 -11.49 24.92 -1.08
N ALA A 190 -10.93 25.41 -2.19
CA ALA A 190 -11.64 26.31 -3.09
C ALA A 190 -12.60 25.61 -4.05
N LYS A 191 -12.38 24.33 -4.36
CA LYS A 191 -13.06 23.65 -5.49
C LYS A 191 -13.82 22.37 -5.12
N LEU A 192 -13.51 21.75 -3.98
CA LEU A 192 -14.10 20.48 -3.58
C LEU A 192 -15.10 20.71 -2.45
N SER A 193 -16.23 20.01 -2.49
CA SER A 193 -17.24 20.00 -1.43
C SER A 193 -17.13 18.78 -0.52
N ASP A 194 -17.90 18.82 0.57
CA ASP A 194 -18.25 17.67 1.42
C ASP A 194 -17.05 16.97 2.08
N TYR A 195 -16.06 17.77 2.50
CA TYR A 195 -14.90 17.29 3.25
C TYR A 195 -14.47 18.30 4.31
N ASP A 196 -14.01 17.82 5.47
CA ASP A 196 -13.57 18.66 6.59
C ASP A 196 -12.13 19.15 6.37
N PHE A 197 -11.99 20.13 5.47
CA PHE A 197 -10.69 20.74 5.16
C PHE A 197 -10.13 21.58 6.31
N GLU A 198 -10.96 22.03 7.24
CA GLU A 198 -10.49 22.78 8.41
C GLU A 198 -9.71 21.87 9.35
N ARG A 199 -10.27 20.70 9.69
CA ARG A 199 -9.59 19.70 10.50
C ARG A 199 -8.34 19.17 9.79
N LEU A 200 -8.42 18.93 8.48
CA LEU A 200 -7.28 18.49 7.68
C LEU A 200 -6.11 19.48 7.75
N ASP A 201 -6.40 20.78 7.55
CA ASP A 201 -5.40 21.83 7.60
C ASP A 201 -4.80 21.99 9.00
N ARG A 202 -5.63 21.95 10.06
CA ARG A 202 -5.12 21.98 11.45
C ARG A 202 -4.10 20.87 11.70
N PHE A 203 -4.42 19.64 11.32
CA PHE A 203 -3.49 18.50 11.47
C PHE A 203 -2.23 18.69 10.61
N TYR A 204 -2.37 19.18 9.39
CA TYR A 204 -1.26 19.44 8.50
C TYR A 204 -0.30 20.54 9.01
N GLN A 205 -0.83 21.64 9.56
CA GLN A 205 0.00 22.67 10.19
C GLN A 205 0.69 22.19 11.47
N ALA A 206 0.02 21.36 12.27
CA ALA A 206 0.64 20.68 13.41
C ALA A 206 1.82 19.80 12.95
N HIS A 207 1.63 19.03 11.87
CA HIS A 207 2.68 18.22 11.26
C HIS A 207 3.89 19.04 10.79
N LYS A 208 3.67 20.12 10.02
CA LYS A 208 4.77 20.99 9.54
C LYS A 208 5.58 21.61 10.69
N ARG A 209 4.93 21.92 11.80
CA ARG A 209 5.56 22.48 13.01
C ARG A 209 6.18 21.42 13.93
N SER A 210 5.84 20.14 13.74
CA SER A 210 6.13 19.06 14.68
C SER A 210 5.63 19.36 16.10
N ASP A 211 4.43 19.95 16.19
CA ASP A 211 3.76 20.30 17.45
C ASP A 211 2.27 19.98 17.29
N TYR A 212 1.83 18.93 17.99
CA TYR A 212 0.46 18.41 17.97
C TYR A 212 -0.31 18.76 19.25
N SER A 213 0.21 19.64 20.11
CA SER A 213 -0.37 19.95 21.43
C SER A 213 -1.82 20.44 21.35
N GLU A 214 -2.13 21.34 20.42
CA GLU A 214 -3.49 21.84 20.19
C GLU A 214 -4.43 20.72 19.69
N TYR A 215 -3.95 19.91 18.74
CA TYR A 215 -4.74 18.82 18.15
C TYR A 215 -5.01 17.70 19.16
N THR A 216 -4.03 17.35 19.99
CA THR A 216 -4.17 16.34 21.04
C THR A 216 -5.10 16.80 22.16
N ALA A 217 -5.11 18.09 22.50
CA ALA A 217 -6.06 18.65 23.46
C ALA A 217 -7.52 18.57 22.96
N GLU A 218 -7.76 18.89 21.69
CA GLU A 218 -9.08 18.75 21.03
C GLU A 218 -9.52 17.28 21.01
N LEU A 219 -8.65 16.39 20.52
CA LEU A 219 -8.93 14.95 20.44
C LEU A 219 -9.21 14.32 21.81
N ALA A 220 -8.50 14.75 22.87
CA ALA A 220 -8.75 14.30 24.23
C ALA A 220 -10.13 14.73 24.74
N LYS A 221 -10.56 15.95 24.42
CA LYS A 221 -11.90 16.47 24.78
C LYS A 221 -13.01 15.69 24.06
N ASP A 222 -12.82 15.41 22.78
CA ASP A 222 -13.75 14.61 21.98
C ASP A 222 -13.88 13.20 22.55
N LEU A 223 -12.77 12.56 22.89
CA LEU A 223 -12.76 11.24 23.51
C LEU A 223 -13.45 11.22 24.88
N ALA A 224 -13.29 12.27 25.69
CA ALA A 224 -13.91 12.37 27.01
C ALA A 224 -15.44 12.53 26.97
N THR A 225 -15.96 13.07 25.86
CA THR A 225 -17.40 13.33 25.68
C THR A 225 -18.09 12.30 24.78
N ARG A 226 -17.32 11.34 24.23
CA ARG A 226 -17.81 10.33 23.31
C ARG A 226 -18.66 9.27 24.00
N ASP A 227 -19.71 8.83 23.32
CA ASP A 227 -20.51 7.69 23.74
C ASP A 227 -19.69 6.40 23.66
N ALA A 228 -19.55 5.73 24.81
CA ALA A 228 -18.73 4.53 25.00
C ALA A 228 -19.16 3.33 24.14
N ARG A 229 -20.37 3.36 23.55
CA ARG A 229 -20.85 2.31 22.65
C ARG A 229 -20.16 2.31 21.29
N PHE A 230 -19.56 3.43 20.89
CA PHE A 230 -18.87 3.54 19.61
C PHE A 230 -17.38 3.19 19.74
N PRO A 231 -16.81 2.42 18.78
CA PRO A 231 -15.37 2.15 18.75
C PRO A 231 -14.59 3.45 18.83
N SER A 232 -13.53 3.46 19.62
CA SER A 232 -12.65 4.63 19.82
C SER A 232 -11.17 4.28 19.81
N GLY A 233 -10.81 3.01 19.52
CA GLY A 233 -9.41 2.57 19.54
C GLY A 233 -8.54 3.36 18.57
N TYR A 234 -9.03 3.68 17.37
CA TYR A 234 -8.31 4.54 16.43
C TYR A 234 -7.94 5.89 17.06
N GLN A 235 -8.92 6.62 17.62
CA GLN A 235 -8.70 7.94 18.21
C GLN A 235 -7.81 7.87 19.46
N ARG A 236 -7.96 6.83 20.29
CA ARG A 236 -7.12 6.62 21.49
C ARG A 236 -5.67 6.37 21.11
N VAL A 237 -5.42 5.48 20.14
CA VAL A 237 -4.07 5.21 19.63
C VAL A 237 -3.50 6.46 18.97
N GLN A 238 -4.29 7.21 18.20
CA GLN A 238 -3.84 8.47 17.59
C GLN A 238 -3.45 9.49 18.67
N LEU A 239 -4.26 9.66 19.70
CA LEU A 239 -3.96 10.58 20.81
C LEU A 239 -2.62 10.23 21.49
N SER A 240 -2.44 8.98 21.89
CA SER A 240 -1.21 8.54 22.57
C SER A 240 0.02 8.59 21.66
N ALA A 241 -0.14 8.23 20.37
CA ALA A 241 0.91 8.36 19.37
C ALA A 241 1.39 9.81 19.20
N LEU A 242 0.46 10.76 19.06
CA LEU A 242 0.80 12.18 18.90
C LEU A 242 1.45 12.75 20.18
N LYS A 243 0.94 12.39 21.37
CA LYS A 243 1.59 12.75 22.64
C LYS A 243 3.01 12.22 22.76
N ALA A 244 3.26 11.00 22.29
CA ALA A 244 4.61 10.41 22.26
C ALA A 244 5.56 11.17 21.30
N VAL A 245 5.02 11.91 20.32
CA VAL A 245 5.81 12.75 19.40
C VAL A 245 6.13 14.11 20.03
N ASP A 246 5.20 14.72 20.78
CA ASP A 246 5.30 16.06 21.40
C ASP A 246 6.32 16.16 22.57
N GLY A 247 7.25 15.21 22.69
CA GLY A 247 8.37 15.31 23.64
C GLY A 247 8.03 14.95 25.08
N VAL A 248 6.97 14.15 25.30
CA VAL A 248 6.74 13.49 26.60
C VAL A 248 7.94 12.58 26.92
N ASP A 249 8.26 12.47 28.20
CA ASP A 249 9.25 11.50 28.69
C ASP A 249 9.02 10.12 28.03
N PRO A 250 10.04 9.52 27.36
CA PRO A 250 9.87 8.29 26.62
C PRO A 250 9.29 7.14 27.45
N VAL A 251 9.59 7.07 28.74
CA VAL A 251 9.04 6.03 29.63
C VAL A 251 7.54 6.25 29.86
N ALA A 252 7.12 7.47 30.15
CA ALA A 252 5.71 7.82 30.28
C ALA A 252 4.93 7.61 28.96
N ALA A 253 5.52 7.95 27.82
CA ALA A 253 4.91 7.75 26.51
C ALA A 253 4.69 6.25 26.20
N ILE A 254 5.68 5.40 26.49
CA ILE A 254 5.55 3.94 26.32
C ILE A 254 4.47 3.39 27.24
N ALA A 255 4.42 3.82 28.50
CA ALA A 255 3.39 3.37 29.44
C ALA A 255 1.98 3.76 28.97
N ASP A 256 1.80 4.98 28.46
CA ASP A 256 0.53 5.45 27.89
C ASP A 256 0.11 4.59 26.69
N LEU A 257 1.02 4.39 25.73
CA LEU A 257 0.79 3.55 24.54
C LEU A 257 0.40 2.10 24.90
N GLN A 258 1.09 1.49 25.87
CA GLN A 258 0.86 0.11 26.30
C GLN A 258 -0.42 -0.06 27.13
N SER A 259 -0.92 1.02 27.75
CA SER A 259 -2.17 0.99 28.52
C SER A 259 -3.44 0.91 27.67
N ILE A 260 -3.32 1.11 26.35
CA ILE A 260 -4.47 1.16 25.45
C ILE A 260 -5.07 -0.24 25.25
N GLU A 261 -6.29 -0.40 25.73
CA GLU A 261 -7.12 -1.57 25.44
C GLU A 261 -7.88 -1.37 24.12
N LEU A 262 -7.67 -2.28 23.17
CA LEU A 262 -8.40 -2.31 21.89
C LEU A 262 -9.51 -3.35 21.99
N ALA A 263 -10.70 -2.98 21.51
CA ALA A 263 -11.86 -3.85 21.44
C ALA A 263 -11.81 -4.76 20.20
N GLU A 264 -12.66 -5.80 20.17
CA GLU A 264 -12.73 -6.74 19.04
C GLU A 264 -13.10 -6.08 17.70
N ASN A 265 -13.78 -4.94 17.74
CA ASN A 265 -14.18 -4.17 16.57
C ASN A 265 -13.17 -3.08 16.16
N ASP A 266 -12.09 -2.90 16.93
CA ASP A 266 -10.97 -2.04 16.52
C ASP A 266 -10.11 -2.76 15.47
N PHE A 267 -9.43 -1.98 14.63
CA PHE A 267 -8.58 -2.55 13.60
C PHE A 267 -7.36 -3.27 14.22
N PRO A 268 -7.08 -4.54 13.85
CA PRO A 268 -5.96 -5.28 14.41
C PRO A 268 -4.60 -4.59 14.22
N TRP A 269 -4.40 -3.89 13.10
CA TRP A 269 -3.16 -3.18 12.77
C TRP A 269 -2.87 -2.00 13.71
N LEU A 270 -3.82 -1.55 14.54
CA LEU A 270 -3.56 -0.53 15.57
C LEU A 270 -2.55 -1.03 16.62
N ARG A 271 -2.46 -2.35 16.85
CA ARG A 271 -1.39 -2.92 17.68
C ARG A 271 0.00 -2.70 17.09
N ASP A 272 0.11 -2.76 15.77
CA ASP A 272 1.38 -2.53 15.09
C ASP A 272 1.75 -1.02 15.11
N VAL A 273 0.76 -0.12 15.17
CA VAL A 273 1.00 1.32 15.42
C VAL A 273 1.56 1.57 16.82
N ILE A 274 0.99 0.92 17.85
CA ILE A 274 1.52 0.98 19.22
C ILE A 274 2.97 0.46 19.26
N LEU A 275 3.22 -0.65 18.55
CA LEU A 275 4.53 -1.29 18.50
C LEU A 275 5.60 -0.41 17.84
N VAL A 276 5.30 0.18 16.67
CA VAL A 276 6.26 1.06 15.96
C VAL A 276 6.55 2.33 16.76
N HIS A 277 5.56 2.89 17.48
CA HIS A 277 5.78 4.03 18.37
C HIS A 277 6.58 3.67 19.62
N THR A 278 6.38 2.48 20.19
CA THR A 278 7.19 1.98 21.31
C THR A 278 8.65 1.86 20.90
N ALA A 279 8.91 1.26 19.73
CA ALA A 279 10.25 1.16 19.16
C ALA A 279 10.86 2.55 18.89
N ARG A 280 10.08 3.49 18.34
CA ARG A 280 10.47 4.89 18.16
C ARG A 280 10.85 5.58 19.48
N CYS A 281 10.10 5.37 20.56
CA CYS A 281 10.40 5.95 21.86
C CYS A 281 11.74 5.43 22.41
N HIS A 282 11.98 4.11 22.34
CA HIS A 282 13.29 3.53 22.68
C HIS A 282 14.41 4.10 21.80
N TRP A 283 14.15 4.30 20.50
CA TRP A 283 15.09 4.91 19.57
C TRP A 283 15.48 6.33 19.99
N LYS A 284 14.51 7.19 20.32
CA LYS A 284 14.77 8.56 20.78
C LYS A 284 15.46 8.61 22.15
N ALA A 285 15.17 7.66 23.02
CA ALA A 285 15.81 7.52 24.34
C ALA A 285 17.23 6.92 24.30
N GLY A 286 17.73 6.51 23.12
CA GLY A 286 19.04 5.86 22.99
C GLY A 286 19.08 4.40 23.48
N GLN A 287 17.92 3.80 23.75
CA GLN A 287 17.77 2.43 24.26
C GLN A 287 17.77 1.41 23.10
N ARG A 288 18.95 1.20 22.50
CA ARG A 288 19.11 0.45 21.25
C ARG A 288 18.73 -1.03 21.36
N ASP A 289 18.96 -1.67 22.49
CA ASP A 289 18.64 -3.10 22.66
C ASP A 289 17.12 -3.33 22.70
N GLN A 290 16.40 -2.49 23.45
CA GLN A 290 14.94 -2.54 23.53
C GLN A 290 14.30 -2.16 22.19
N GLU A 291 14.82 -1.11 21.54
CA GLU A 291 14.41 -0.71 20.19
C GLU A 291 14.56 -1.86 19.19
N ALA A 292 15.68 -2.59 19.22
CA ALA A 292 15.92 -3.70 18.32
C ALA A 292 14.90 -4.84 18.49
N VAL A 293 14.50 -5.15 19.73
CA VAL A 293 13.49 -6.18 20.02
C VAL A 293 12.14 -5.79 19.43
N GLU A 294 11.66 -4.58 19.70
CA GLU A 294 10.34 -4.14 19.20
C GLU A 294 10.34 -3.91 17.68
N ARG A 295 11.46 -3.44 17.13
CA ARG A 295 11.64 -3.32 15.68
C ARG A 295 11.53 -4.66 14.97
N VAL A 296 12.18 -5.71 15.49
CA VAL A 296 12.11 -7.06 14.88
C VAL A 296 10.68 -7.58 14.89
N ARG A 297 9.96 -7.42 16.01
CA ARG A 297 8.54 -7.79 16.10
C ARG A 297 7.69 -7.02 15.09
N PHE A 298 7.93 -5.71 14.97
CA PHE A 298 7.20 -4.88 14.02
C PHE A 298 7.41 -5.35 12.58
N LEU A 299 8.67 -5.60 12.18
CA LEU A 299 8.99 -6.04 10.82
C LEU A 299 8.48 -7.46 10.50
N ASP A 300 8.28 -8.31 11.51
CA ASP A 300 7.66 -9.62 11.34
C ASP A 300 6.16 -9.51 11.01
N HIS A 301 5.44 -8.61 11.71
CA HIS A 301 4.02 -8.34 11.47
C HIS A 301 3.79 -7.54 10.18
N GLN A 302 4.60 -6.51 9.96
CA GLN A 302 4.48 -5.55 8.86
C GLN A 302 5.60 -5.76 7.84
N LYS A 303 5.49 -6.86 7.08
CA LYS A 303 6.46 -7.23 6.03
C LYS A 303 6.61 -6.17 4.93
N LEU A 304 5.56 -5.38 4.73
CA LEU A 304 5.61 -4.10 4.04
C LEU A 304 5.43 -3.05 5.13
N LEU A 305 6.36 -2.10 5.26
CA LEU A 305 6.19 -0.97 6.19
C LEU A 305 4.83 -0.30 5.97
N PHE A 306 4.29 0.35 6.99
CA PHE A 306 2.97 0.96 6.94
C PHE A 306 2.78 1.85 5.70
N GLU A 307 1.53 1.90 5.25
CA GLU A 307 1.18 2.85 4.20
C GLU A 307 1.47 4.29 4.67
N PRO A 308 1.92 5.17 3.76
CA PRO A 308 2.19 6.57 4.06
C PRO A 308 1.06 7.31 4.79
N ASP A 309 -0.20 6.95 4.55
CA ASP A 309 -1.36 7.52 5.24
C ASP A 309 -1.40 7.21 6.74
N HIS A 310 -1.09 5.97 7.12
CA HIS A 310 -0.96 5.57 8.52
C HIS A 310 0.24 6.27 9.17
N ALA A 311 1.39 6.29 8.48
CA ALA A 311 2.60 6.92 9.02
C ALA A 311 2.45 8.42 9.21
N PHE A 312 1.76 9.10 8.31
CA PHE A 312 1.39 10.51 8.46
C PHE A 312 0.33 10.71 9.56
N GLY A 313 -0.78 9.97 9.50
CA GLY A 313 -1.92 10.13 10.41
C GLY A 313 -1.61 9.83 11.88
N PHE A 314 -0.61 8.99 12.14
CA PHE A 314 -0.09 8.69 13.49
C PHE A 314 1.30 9.31 13.74
N ALA A 315 1.77 10.22 12.89
CA ALA A 315 3.00 11.01 13.07
C ALA A 315 4.28 10.21 13.36
N PHE A 316 4.51 9.10 12.65
CA PHE A 316 5.73 8.30 12.76
C PHE A 316 6.55 8.23 11.45
N LEU A 317 6.34 9.16 10.51
CA LEU A 317 7.12 9.24 9.27
C LEU A 317 8.63 9.24 9.54
N ASP A 318 9.12 9.95 10.57
CA ASP A 318 10.54 10.01 10.90
C ASP A 318 11.12 8.62 11.20
N TYR A 319 10.44 7.83 12.02
CA TYR A 319 10.91 6.49 12.37
C TYR A 319 10.67 5.46 11.27
N GLN A 320 9.59 5.59 10.47
CA GLN A 320 9.41 4.73 9.30
C GLN A 320 10.57 4.86 8.30
N GLU A 321 11.18 6.04 8.22
CA GLU A 321 12.33 6.29 7.35
C GLU A 321 13.62 5.67 7.89
N GLU A 322 13.75 5.54 9.22
CA GLU A 322 14.81 4.75 9.86
C GLU A 322 14.64 3.24 9.59
N LEU A 323 13.39 2.76 9.47
CA LEU A 323 13.10 1.36 9.16
C LEU A 323 13.28 1.02 7.68
N ARG A 324 13.16 2.00 6.78
CA ARG A 324 13.20 1.77 5.33
C ARG A 324 14.51 1.14 4.83
N PRO A 325 15.72 1.58 5.23
CA PRO A 325 16.96 0.92 4.82
C PRO A 325 17.02 -0.57 5.20
N ILE A 326 16.44 -0.94 6.36
CA ILE A 326 16.39 -2.33 6.83
C ILE A 326 15.47 -3.14 5.92
N TYR A 327 14.26 -2.62 5.64
CA TYR A 327 13.34 -3.21 4.67
C TYR A 327 14.02 -3.46 3.32
N GLN A 328 14.69 -2.44 2.77
CA GLN A 328 15.36 -2.51 1.46
C GLN A 328 16.50 -3.53 1.45
N ALA A 329 17.29 -3.61 2.53
CA ALA A 329 18.36 -4.60 2.66
C ALA A 329 17.80 -6.02 2.67
N THR A 330 16.78 -6.28 3.50
CA THR A 330 16.10 -7.57 3.57
C THR A 330 15.52 -7.99 2.22
N LYS A 331 14.91 -7.06 1.47
CA LYS A 331 14.37 -7.35 0.13
C LYS A 331 15.44 -7.70 -0.88
N ARG A 332 16.57 -6.99 -0.89
CA ARG A 332 17.71 -7.29 -1.78
C ARG A 332 18.33 -8.65 -1.45
N GLU A 333 18.46 -8.98 -0.17
CA GLU A 333 18.99 -10.28 0.28
C GLU A 333 18.06 -11.44 -0.12
N GLN A 334 16.75 -11.29 0.09
CA GLN A 334 15.75 -12.29 -0.32
C GLN A 334 15.70 -12.47 -1.84
N GLY A 335 15.76 -11.37 -2.59
CA GLY A 335 15.81 -11.38 -4.05
C GLY A 335 17.05 -12.10 -4.60
N GLY A 336 18.22 -11.89 -3.99
CA GLY A 336 19.47 -12.56 -4.38
C GLY A 336 19.53 -14.04 -3.99
N ALA A 337 19.03 -14.41 -2.80
CA ALA A 337 19.10 -15.78 -2.30
C ALA A 337 18.03 -16.72 -2.90
N GLY A 338 16.88 -16.18 -3.33
CA GLY A 338 15.74 -16.97 -3.82
C GLY A 338 15.79 -17.38 -5.29
N TYR A 339 16.71 -16.81 -6.09
CA TYR A 339 16.68 -16.94 -7.55
C TYR A 339 17.96 -17.46 -8.19
N ASP A 340 18.90 -17.96 -7.39
CA ASP A 340 20.13 -18.59 -7.86
C ASP A 340 19.88 -20.03 -8.38
N HIS A 341 18.92 -20.17 -9.31
CA HIS A 341 18.83 -21.36 -10.15
C HIS A 341 19.77 -21.15 -11.35
N LYS A 342 20.98 -21.70 -11.22
CA LYS A 342 21.87 -21.99 -12.35
C LYS A 342 21.02 -22.65 -13.45
N SER A 343 20.74 -21.91 -14.52
CA SER A 343 20.31 -22.49 -15.78
C SER A 343 21.40 -23.48 -16.22
N PRO A 344 21.09 -24.74 -16.52
CA PRO A 344 22.09 -25.64 -17.08
C PRO A 344 22.58 -25.01 -18.39
N SER A 345 23.89 -24.78 -18.50
CA SER A 345 24.49 -24.46 -19.78
C SER A 345 24.07 -25.55 -20.76
N ARG A 346 23.31 -25.16 -21.79
CA ARG A 346 23.24 -25.96 -23.00
C ARG A 346 24.58 -25.79 -23.70
N ASP A 347 25.54 -26.61 -23.30
CA ASP A 347 26.67 -26.90 -24.15
C ASP A 347 26.17 -27.79 -25.29
N SER A 348 25.80 -27.11 -26.36
CA SER A 348 25.90 -27.66 -27.71
C SER A 348 27.37 -27.89 -28.03
N LYS A 349 27.75 -29.13 -28.35
CA LYS A 349 28.40 -29.53 -29.63
C LYS A 349 28.93 -30.97 -29.58
N ASN A 350 28.42 -31.77 -30.52
CA ASN A 350 29.18 -32.66 -31.42
C ASN A 350 30.53 -33.19 -30.92
N VAL A 351 30.60 -34.48 -30.60
CA VAL A 351 31.17 -35.54 -31.46
C VAL A 351 30.43 -36.83 -31.17
#